data_AF-A0A6G1PKE2-F1
#
_entry.id   AF-A0A6G1PKE2-F1
#
_cell.length_a   1.000
_cell.length_b   1.000
_cell.length_c   1.000
_cell.angle_alpha   90.00
_cell.angle_beta   90.00
_cell.angle_gamma   90.00
#
_symmetry.space_group_name_H-M   'P 1'
#
loop_
_entity.id
_entity.type
_entity.pdbx_description
1 polymer ?
#
loop_
_entity_poly.entity_id
_entity_poly.type
_entity_poly.pdbx_seq_one_letter_code
_entity_poly.pdbx_strand_id
1 'polypeptide(L)'
;MHMLPTLPLIVLGPILLAVGCATMESQALYELEKEPAFWDAQAKATLDAALKLHPRKYQAKNIILFLGDGMGVSTVSAARILRGQMEGRSGEETVLAMDTFPFVALSKTYSVDKQVADSASTATAYHCGVKANSKTVGVSANAVAYECNTTFGNEVFSVLRRAKAQGKSVGIVTTTRVQHASPAAAYAHSVSRSWYSDADLPSSARQQGCVDIAMQLVTNFDIDVCIVILGGGRMYMTPKGTPDPEYPTSNSRKGDRKDKKNLIDIWLKAKAVGFFNISDKKSHYVWHRKEFDEINVKTTDRLMGLFEPKDMRFEVFRNNTRDPSIVDMTEKAIKILSKNPKGFFLFVEDEYYISILDRSLNEHPNF
;
A
#
# COMPACT_ATOMS: atom_id res chain seq x y z
N MET A 1 30.55 -0.83 -64.09
CA MET A 1 30.63 -2.25 -63.73
C MET A 1 30.78 -2.33 -62.22
N HIS A 2 29.72 -2.75 -61.54
CA HIS A 2 29.49 -2.99 -60.10
C HIS A 2 30.14 -2.09 -59.03
N MET A 3 29.29 -1.26 -58.40
CA MET A 3 29.48 -0.77 -57.03
C MET A 3 28.94 -1.82 -56.04
N LEU A 4 29.76 -2.22 -55.07
CA LEU A 4 29.36 -2.96 -53.87
C LEU A 4 29.18 -1.95 -52.72
N PRO A 5 28.10 -2.03 -51.92
CA PRO A 5 27.94 -1.16 -50.76
C PRO A 5 28.73 -1.69 -49.56
N THR A 6 29.45 -0.79 -48.90
CA THR A 6 30.06 -1.02 -47.58
C THR A 6 28.96 -1.10 -46.52
N LEU A 7 28.85 -2.23 -45.83
CA LEU A 7 28.02 -2.38 -44.63
C LEU A 7 28.63 -1.56 -43.48
N PRO A 8 27.87 -0.73 -42.75
CA PRO A 8 28.36 -0.16 -41.51
C PRO A 8 28.33 -1.25 -40.43
N LEU A 9 29.49 -1.50 -39.83
CA LEU A 9 29.65 -2.34 -38.64
C LEU A 9 28.94 -1.65 -37.47
N ILE A 10 27.70 -2.05 -37.19
CA ILE A 10 26.95 -1.55 -36.02
C ILE A 10 27.63 -2.12 -34.78
N VAL A 11 28.24 -1.21 -34.00
CA VAL A 11 28.90 -1.50 -32.73
C VAL A 11 27.86 -2.03 -31.73
N LEU A 12 27.80 -3.36 -31.58
CA LEU A 12 27.09 -4.10 -30.51
C LEU A 12 27.80 -4.00 -29.13
N GLY A 13 28.78 -3.10 -29.00
CA GLY A 13 29.72 -3.02 -27.88
C GLY A 13 29.13 -2.77 -26.48
N PRO A 14 28.09 -1.95 -26.27
CA PRO A 14 27.65 -1.65 -24.90
C PRO A 14 26.89 -2.81 -24.24
N ILE A 15 26.23 -3.66 -25.03
CA ILE A 15 25.38 -4.75 -24.52
C ILE A 15 26.24 -5.98 -24.19
N LEU A 16 27.30 -6.26 -24.95
CA LEU A 16 28.20 -7.39 -24.66
C LEU A 16 29.03 -7.18 -23.38
N LEU A 17 29.43 -5.95 -23.06
CA LEU A 17 30.26 -5.64 -21.89
C LEU A 17 29.49 -5.79 -20.56
N ALA A 18 28.22 -5.39 -20.50
CA ALA A 18 27.41 -5.52 -19.30
C ALA A 18 27.02 -6.99 -19.00
N VAL A 19 26.72 -7.77 -20.05
CA VAL A 19 26.44 -9.22 -19.92
C VAL A 19 27.71 -9.99 -19.52
N GLY A 20 28.87 -9.59 -20.04
CA GLY A 20 30.17 -10.16 -19.64
C GLY A 20 30.53 -9.91 -18.18
N CYS A 21 30.23 -8.73 -17.64
CA CYS A 21 30.59 -8.39 -16.25
C CYS A 21 29.74 -9.18 -15.21
N ALA A 22 28.41 -9.24 -15.43
CA ALA A 22 27.50 -9.96 -14.52
C ALA A 22 27.75 -11.49 -14.53
N THR A 23 28.05 -12.07 -15.70
CA THR A 23 28.39 -13.49 -15.82
C THR A 23 29.73 -13.83 -15.14
N MET A 24 30.70 -12.91 -15.16
CA MET A 24 31.97 -13.07 -14.45
C MET A 24 31.81 -12.98 -12.92
N GLU A 25 30.95 -12.09 -12.41
CA GLU A 25 30.65 -12.00 -10.97
C GLU A 25 29.93 -13.25 -10.43
N SER A 26 28.94 -13.77 -11.16
CA SER A 26 28.23 -15.00 -10.78
C SER A 26 29.16 -16.22 -10.78
N GLN A 27 30.05 -16.34 -11.78
CA GLN A 27 31.02 -17.44 -11.82
C GLN A 27 32.06 -17.33 -10.69
N ALA A 28 32.52 -16.11 -10.36
CA ALA A 28 33.47 -15.90 -9.27
C ALA A 28 32.86 -16.23 -7.90
N LEU A 29 31.61 -15.84 -7.67
CA LEU A 29 30.88 -16.20 -6.45
C LEU A 29 30.70 -17.73 -6.34
N TYR A 30 30.33 -18.39 -7.42
CA TYR A 30 30.17 -19.83 -7.46
C TYR A 30 31.48 -20.58 -7.09
N GLU A 31 32.64 -20.09 -7.51
CA GLU A 31 33.91 -20.67 -7.09
C GLU A 31 34.21 -20.43 -5.60
N LEU A 32 33.86 -19.26 -5.06
CA LEU A 32 34.01 -18.97 -3.62
C LEU A 32 33.10 -19.84 -2.76
N GLU A 33 31.88 -20.10 -3.20
CA GLU A 33 30.90 -20.93 -2.48
C GLU A 33 31.30 -22.41 -2.36
N LYS A 34 32.25 -22.88 -3.18
CA LYS A 34 32.81 -24.22 -3.02
C LYS A 34 33.73 -24.33 -1.80
N GLU A 35 34.29 -23.22 -1.35
CA GLU A 35 35.24 -23.19 -0.24
C GLU A 35 34.52 -23.09 1.11
N PRO A 36 34.74 -24.02 2.06
CA PRO A 36 34.13 -23.95 3.39
C PRO A 36 34.41 -22.64 4.14
N ALA A 37 35.58 -22.04 3.91
CA ALA A 37 35.99 -20.78 4.51
C ALA A 37 35.04 -19.61 4.17
N PHE A 38 34.41 -19.63 2.99
CA PHE A 38 33.41 -18.63 2.61
C PHE A 38 32.19 -18.69 3.53
N TRP A 39 31.65 -19.89 3.75
CA TRP A 39 30.50 -20.12 4.62
C TRP A 39 30.82 -19.84 6.09
N ASP A 40 32.00 -20.24 6.57
CA ASP A 40 32.45 -19.94 7.93
C ASP A 40 32.57 -18.43 8.17
N ALA A 41 33.11 -17.69 7.21
CA ALA A 41 33.22 -16.23 7.28
C ALA A 41 31.84 -15.56 7.32
N GLN A 42 30.90 -16.02 6.47
CA GLN A 42 29.53 -15.51 6.46
C GLN A 42 28.81 -15.80 7.78
N ALA A 43 28.88 -17.04 8.28
CA ALA A 43 28.26 -17.43 9.54
C ALA A 43 28.82 -16.63 10.74
N LYS A 44 30.15 -16.40 10.76
CA LYS A 44 30.79 -15.56 11.78
C LYS A 44 30.27 -14.12 11.74
N ALA A 45 30.16 -13.54 10.55
CA ALA A 45 29.62 -12.19 10.39
C ALA A 45 28.15 -12.09 10.87
N THR A 46 27.32 -13.08 10.55
CA THR A 46 25.93 -13.14 11.02
C THR A 46 25.85 -13.28 12.55
N LEU A 47 26.69 -14.13 13.15
CA LEU A 47 26.76 -14.28 14.61
C LEU A 47 27.21 -12.98 15.30
N ASP A 48 28.25 -12.33 14.78
CA ASP A 48 28.75 -11.06 15.29
C ASP A 48 27.68 -9.95 15.21
N ALA A 49 26.87 -9.95 14.14
CA ALA A 49 25.74 -9.03 14.01
C ALA A 49 24.62 -9.35 15.03
N ALA A 50 24.29 -10.62 15.23
CA ALA A 50 23.27 -11.06 16.18
C ALA A 50 23.65 -10.72 17.64
N LEU A 51 24.92 -10.89 18.01
CA LEU A 51 25.42 -10.57 19.36
C LEU A 51 25.39 -9.07 19.68
N LYS A 52 25.44 -8.20 18.66
CA LYS A 52 25.34 -6.73 18.80
C LYS A 52 23.88 -6.25 18.86
N LEU A 53 22.90 -7.11 18.61
CA LEU A 53 21.51 -6.73 18.56
C LEU A 53 20.97 -6.47 19.99
N HIS A 54 20.45 -5.28 20.22
CA HIS A 54 19.84 -4.90 21.50
C HIS A 54 18.40 -4.41 21.31
N PRO A 55 17.43 -4.86 22.14
CA PRO A 55 16.07 -4.37 22.08
C PRO A 55 16.00 -2.86 22.34
N ARG A 56 15.26 -2.15 21.49
CA ARG A 56 14.98 -0.72 21.65
C ARG A 56 13.90 -0.52 22.72
N LYS A 57 14.28 0.00 23.89
CA LYS A 57 13.39 0.20 25.05
C LYS A 57 12.81 1.61 25.14
N TYR A 58 12.43 2.21 24.02
CA TYR A 58 11.80 3.53 23.99
C TYR A 58 10.50 3.49 23.19
N GLN A 59 9.59 4.43 23.47
CA GLN A 59 8.31 4.51 22.79
C GLN A 59 8.50 4.87 21.32
N ALA A 60 7.89 4.10 20.42
CA ALA A 60 7.90 4.41 19.00
C ALA A 60 7.10 5.68 18.71
N LYS A 61 7.77 6.69 18.13
CA LYS A 61 7.11 7.91 17.67
C LYS A 61 6.26 7.63 16.42
N ASN A 62 6.81 6.87 15.48
CA ASN A 62 6.20 6.54 14.20
C ASN A 62 5.98 5.03 14.10
N ILE A 63 4.92 4.63 13.40
CA ILE A 63 4.61 3.24 13.10
C ILE A 63 4.34 3.15 11.60
N ILE A 64 5.06 2.29 10.90
CA ILE A 64 4.81 1.96 9.49
C ILE A 64 4.52 0.47 9.42
N LEU A 65 3.38 0.11 8.83
CA LEU A 65 3.00 -1.27 8.58
C LEU A 65 2.97 -1.51 7.07
N PHE A 66 3.93 -2.29 6.59
CA PHE A 66 3.94 -2.82 5.23
C PHE A 66 3.18 -4.15 5.19
N LEU A 67 2.27 -4.29 4.24
CA LEU A 67 1.44 -5.49 4.06
C LEU A 67 1.51 -5.91 2.59
N GLY A 68 2.14 -7.06 2.32
CA GLY A 68 2.00 -7.75 1.03
C GLY A 68 0.78 -8.66 1.09
N ASP A 69 -0.36 -8.27 0.51
CA ASP A 69 -1.60 -9.06 0.61
C ASP A 69 -1.34 -10.40 -0.08
N GLY A 70 -1.48 -11.54 0.61
CA GLY A 70 -1.18 -12.89 0.10
C GLY A 70 0.32 -13.22 -0.07
N MET A 71 1.23 -12.39 0.46
CA MET A 71 2.68 -12.62 0.38
C MET A 71 3.14 -13.66 1.42
N GLY A 72 2.90 -14.93 1.11
CA GLY A 72 3.37 -16.05 1.93
C GLY A 72 4.89 -16.26 1.85
N VAL A 73 5.42 -17.18 2.67
CA VAL A 73 6.86 -17.50 2.73
C VAL A 73 7.40 -17.93 1.35
N SER A 74 6.62 -18.71 0.59
CA SER A 74 6.98 -19.12 -0.77
C SER A 74 7.09 -17.94 -1.72
N THR A 75 6.18 -16.96 -1.62
CA THR A 75 6.21 -15.73 -2.43
C THR A 75 7.44 -14.91 -2.12
N VAL A 76 7.82 -14.77 -0.84
CA VAL A 76 9.06 -14.07 -0.44
C VAL A 76 10.30 -14.75 -1.04
N SER A 77 10.41 -16.07 -0.95
CA SER A 77 11.56 -16.78 -1.53
C SER A 77 11.62 -16.68 -3.06
N ALA A 78 10.47 -16.79 -3.75
CA ALA A 78 10.42 -16.61 -5.20
C ALA A 78 10.80 -15.18 -5.62
N ALA A 79 10.32 -14.17 -4.88
CA ALA A 79 10.64 -12.76 -5.12
C ALA A 79 12.13 -12.47 -4.89
N ARG A 80 12.75 -13.09 -3.87
CA ARG A 80 14.20 -12.99 -3.60
C ARG A 80 15.04 -13.44 -4.79
N ILE A 81 14.73 -14.64 -5.30
CA ILE A 81 15.43 -15.22 -6.45
C ILE A 81 15.24 -14.33 -7.69
N LEU A 82 14.00 -13.95 -7.99
CA LEU A 82 13.70 -13.07 -9.12
C LEU A 82 14.45 -11.74 -9.01
N ARG A 83 14.51 -11.14 -7.81
CA ARG A 83 15.23 -9.88 -7.60
C ARG A 83 16.71 -10.01 -7.92
N GLY A 84 17.38 -11.04 -7.40
CA GLY A 84 18.81 -11.25 -7.66
C GLY A 84 19.09 -11.51 -9.14
N GLN A 85 18.24 -12.29 -9.82
CA GLN A 85 18.34 -12.52 -11.26
C GLN A 85 18.15 -11.24 -12.09
N MET A 86 17.23 -10.35 -11.68
CA MET A 86 17.07 -9.03 -12.30
C MET A 86 18.25 -8.07 -12.04
N GLU A 87 19.06 -8.35 -11.02
CA GLU A 87 20.33 -7.67 -10.74
C GLU A 87 21.53 -8.35 -11.44
N GLY A 88 21.31 -9.43 -12.19
CA GLY A 88 22.36 -10.16 -12.90
C GLY A 88 23.10 -11.19 -12.04
N ARG A 89 22.61 -11.51 -10.84
CA ARG A 89 23.14 -12.54 -9.94
C ARG A 89 22.40 -13.88 -10.10
N SER A 90 22.82 -14.91 -9.37
CA SER A 90 22.15 -16.23 -9.35
C SER A 90 20.73 -16.17 -8.81
N GLY A 91 20.52 -15.42 -7.73
CA GLY A 91 19.21 -15.13 -7.17
C GLY A 91 19.08 -15.49 -5.69
N GLU A 92 19.40 -16.74 -5.35
CA GLU A 92 19.16 -17.34 -4.04
C GLU A 92 19.87 -16.62 -2.89
N GLU A 93 21.08 -16.12 -3.16
CA GLU A 93 21.95 -15.41 -2.21
C GLU A 93 21.54 -13.96 -1.97
N THR A 94 20.67 -13.41 -2.83
CA THR A 94 20.26 -12.01 -2.74
C THR A 94 19.43 -11.78 -1.49
N VAL A 95 19.68 -10.67 -0.78
CA VAL A 95 18.95 -10.31 0.44
C VAL A 95 17.92 -9.23 0.12
N LEU A 96 16.63 -9.49 0.37
CA LEU A 96 15.59 -8.47 0.21
C LEU A 96 15.69 -7.43 1.33
N ALA A 97 15.15 -6.23 1.10
CA ALA A 97 15.08 -5.20 2.14
C ALA A 97 14.40 -5.72 3.43
N MET A 98 13.33 -6.52 3.30
CA MET A 98 12.64 -7.13 4.45
C MET A 98 13.47 -8.21 5.16
N ASP A 99 14.41 -8.87 4.47
CA ASP A 99 15.28 -9.89 5.07
C ASP A 99 16.32 -9.27 6.02
N THR A 100 16.55 -7.95 5.91
CA THR A 100 17.46 -7.22 6.81
C THR A 100 16.85 -6.93 8.18
N PHE A 101 15.55 -7.18 8.37
CA PHE A 101 14.88 -6.92 9.64
C PHE A 101 15.35 -7.93 10.71
N PRO A 102 15.75 -7.47 11.90
CA PRO A 102 16.40 -8.33 12.89
C PRO A 102 15.45 -9.25 13.66
N PHE A 103 14.13 -9.02 13.58
CA PHE A 103 13.12 -9.77 14.32
C PHE A 103 12.10 -10.38 13.36
N VAL A 104 11.95 -11.70 13.43
CA VAL A 104 11.03 -12.48 12.59
C VAL A 104 10.09 -13.27 13.49
N ALA A 105 8.83 -13.34 13.09
CA ALA A 105 7.82 -14.15 13.75
C ALA A 105 6.87 -14.78 12.71
N LEU A 106 6.25 -15.89 13.08
CA LEU A 106 5.18 -16.51 12.29
C LEU A 106 3.82 -16.07 12.82
N SER A 107 2.90 -15.76 11.91
CA SER A 107 1.54 -15.33 12.24
C SER A 107 0.51 -16.39 11.84
N LYS A 108 -0.41 -16.74 12.77
CA LYS A 108 -1.51 -17.69 12.51
C LYS A 108 -2.73 -16.95 11.96
N THR A 109 -3.02 -17.12 10.67
CA THR A 109 -3.93 -16.27 9.90
C THR A 109 -5.40 -16.69 9.85
N TYR A 110 -5.79 -17.83 10.46
CA TYR A 110 -7.19 -18.28 10.46
C TYR A 110 -8.19 -17.19 10.92
N SER A 111 -9.39 -17.14 10.32
CA SER A 111 -10.49 -16.29 10.81
C SER A 111 -11.31 -17.07 11.84
N VAL A 112 -12.22 -16.42 12.56
CA VAL A 112 -13.02 -17.12 13.59
C VAL A 112 -13.87 -18.25 13.00
N ASP A 113 -14.35 -18.06 11.77
CA ASP A 113 -15.27 -18.95 11.06
C ASP A 113 -14.63 -19.77 9.92
N LYS A 114 -13.37 -19.49 9.54
CA LYS A 114 -12.65 -20.17 8.44
C LYS A 114 -11.19 -20.45 8.78
N GLN A 115 -10.71 -21.61 8.35
CA GLN A 115 -9.30 -21.98 8.45
C GLN A 115 -8.44 -21.18 7.45
N VAL A 116 -8.93 -21.05 6.21
CA VAL A 116 -8.35 -20.18 5.19
C VAL A 116 -9.12 -18.86 5.22
N ALA A 117 -8.48 -17.83 5.76
CA ALA A 117 -9.08 -16.51 5.89
C ALA A 117 -9.05 -15.72 4.58
N ASP A 118 -9.85 -14.65 4.52
CA ASP A 118 -9.83 -13.66 3.45
C ASP A 118 -9.18 -12.35 3.94
N SER A 119 -8.86 -11.43 3.02
CA SER A 119 -8.22 -10.15 3.38
C SER A 119 -9.01 -9.33 4.40
N ALA A 120 -10.35 -9.40 4.44
CA ALA A 120 -11.15 -8.57 5.36
C ALA A 120 -11.03 -9.00 6.82
N SER A 121 -11.14 -10.30 7.08
CA SER A 121 -11.01 -10.85 8.42
C SER A 121 -9.58 -10.75 8.94
N THR A 122 -8.56 -10.96 8.09
CA THR A 122 -7.16 -10.78 8.47
C THR A 122 -6.82 -9.30 8.71
N ALA A 123 -7.35 -8.39 7.90
CA ALA A 123 -7.17 -6.95 8.09
C ALA A 123 -7.76 -6.45 9.40
N THR A 124 -8.93 -6.94 9.79
CA THR A 124 -9.48 -6.65 11.13
C THR A 124 -8.56 -7.16 12.23
N ALA A 125 -7.92 -8.33 12.06
CA ALA A 125 -6.97 -8.85 13.04
C ALA A 125 -5.72 -7.98 13.18
N TYR A 126 -5.02 -7.64 12.09
CA TYR A 126 -3.76 -6.90 12.18
C TYR A 126 -3.94 -5.38 12.35
N HIS A 127 -5.07 -4.79 11.91
CA HIS A 127 -5.36 -3.38 12.17
C HIS A 127 -6.05 -3.14 13.51
N CYS A 128 -7.01 -3.98 13.91
CA CYS A 128 -7.81 -3.73 15.12
C CYS A 128 -7.34 -4.55 16.33
N GLY A 129 -6.62 -5.65 16.11
CA GLY A 129 -6.17 -6.56 17.18
C GLY A 129 -7.25 -7.57 17.60
N VAL A 130 -8.29 -7.76 16.79
CA VAL A 130 -9.41 -8.67 17.06
C VAL A 130 -9.64 -9.53 15.82
N LYS A 131 -9.68 -10.87 15.98
CA LYS A 131 -10.07 -11.75 14.88
C LYS A 131 -11.58 -11.63 14.60
N ALA A 132 -11.94 -11.68 13.33
CA ALA A 132 -13.31 -11.48 12.85
C ALA A 132 -13.76 -12.64 11.96
N ASN A 133 -15.01 -12.58 11.52
CA ASN A 133 -15.57 -13.50 10.53
C ASN A 133 -15.17 -13.11 9.11
N SER A 134 -15.09 -14.09 8.22
CA SER A 134 -14.72 -13.85 6.82
C SER A 134 -15.65 -12.84 6.16
N LYS A 135 -15.08 -12.00 5.28
CA LYS A 135 -15.76 -10.94 4.52
C LYS A 135 -16.26 -9.74 5.33
N THR A 136 -16.09 -9.74 6.65
CA THR A 136 -16.41 -8.60 7.52
C THR A 136 -15.17 -7.73 7.76
N VAL A 137 -15.38 -6.42 7.89
CA VAL A 137 -14.33 -5.40 7.99
C VAL A 137 -14.55 -4.58 9.25
N GLY A 138 -13.57 -4.53 10.15
CA GLY A 138 -13.60 -3.64 11.32
C GLY A 138 -14.71 -3.96 12.34
N VAL A 139 -15.25 -5.18 12.33
CA VAL A 139 -16.26 -5.65 13.29
C VAL A 139 -15.81 -6.96 13.94
N SER A 140 -16.32 -7.24 15.14
CA SER A 140 -16.05 -8.49 15.86
C SER A 140 -16.74 -9.68 15.21
N ALA A 141 -16.39 -10.90 15.65
CA ALA A 141 -17.01 -12.13 15.17
C ALA A 141 -18.48 -12.33 15.60
N ASN A 142 -19.04 -11.43 16.41
CA ASN A 142 -20.49 -11.41 16.66
C ASN A 142 -21.27 -10.85 15.45
N ALA A 143 -20.61 -10.07 14.59
CA ALA A 143 -21.23 -9.57 13.38
C ALA A 143 -21.35 -10.68 12.34
N VAL A 144 -22.51 -10.77 11.68
CA VAL A 144 -22.80 -11.77 10.67
C VAL A 144 -22.61 -11.15 9.29
N ALA A 145 -21.85 -11.83 8.43
CA ALA A 145 -21.56 -11.34 7.10
C ALA A 145 -22.86 -11.02 6.34
N TYR A 146 -22.90 -9.86 5.69
CA TYR A 146 -24.04 -9.32 4.92
C TYR A 146 -25.28 -8.90 5.73
N GLU A 147 -25.30 -9.09 7.06
CA GLU A 147 -26.44 -8.71 7.91
C GLU A 147 -26.19 -7.36 8.60
N CYS A 148 -26.69 -6.29 7.98
CA CYS A 148 -26.40 -4.92 8.39
C CYS A 148 -26.73 -4.63 9.86
N ASN A 149 -27.88 -5.09 10.35
CA ASN A 149 -28.33 -4.96 11.74
C ASN A 149 -27.33 -5.51 12.78
N THR A 150 -26.42 -6.42 12.40
CA THR A 150 -25.39 -6.98 13.29
C THR A 150 -24.10 -6.14 13.35
N THR A 151 -24.01 -5.03 12.60
CA THR A 151 -22.86 -4.13 12.61
C THR A 151 -22.77 -3.36 13.92
N PHE A 152 -23.90 -2.77 14.34
CA PHE A 152 -23.96 -1.79 15.41
C PHE A 152 -23.71 -2.44 16.78
N GLY A 153 -22.72 -1.93 17.52
CA GLY A 153 -22.27 -2.48 18.80
C GLY A 153 -21.16 -3.52 18.68
N ASN A 154 -20.80 -3.95 17.47
CA ASN A 154 -19.73 -4.90 17.20
C ASN A 154 -18.50 -4.26 16.54
N GLU A 155 -18.44 -2.94 16.43
CA GLU A 155 -17.32 -2.22 15.83
C GLU A 155 -16.03 -2.36 16.66
N VAL A 156 -14.91 -2.60 15.99
CA VAL A 156 -13.58 -2.66 16.62
C VAL A 156 -12.64 -1.64 16.01
N PHE A 157 -11.94 -0.86 16.84
CA PHE A 157 -11.18 0.29 16.39
C PHE A 157 -9.73 -0.03 16.03
N SER A 158 -9.31 0.42 14.85
CA SER A 158 -7.97 0.20 14.30
C SER A 158 -6.86 0.92 15.08
N VAL A 159 -5.61 0.49 14.90
CA VAL A 159 -4.41 1.22 15.36
C VAL A 159 -4.36 2.59 14.70
N LEU A 160 -4.80 2.72 13.44
CA LEU A 160 -4.89 4.01 12.75
C LEU A 160 -5.80 4.98 13.50
N ARG A 161 -7.02 4.55 13.85
CA ARG A 161 -7.97 5.39 14.60
C ARG A 161 -7.44 5.75 15.99
N ARG A 162 -6.76 4.82 16.67
CA ARG A 162 -6.09 5.06 17.95
C ARG A 162 -4.92 6.05 17.84
N ALA A 163 -4.09 5.94 16.80
CA ALA A 163 -2.99 6.86 16.55
C ALA A 163 -3.50 8.28 16.32
N LYS A 164 -4.55 8.41 15.50
CA LYS A 164 -5.24 9.67 15.27
C LYS A 164 -5.81 10.27 16.56
N ALA A 165 -6.49 9.47 17.40
CA ALA A 165 -7.03 9.93 18.67
C ALA A 165 -5.94 10.46 19.64
N GLN A 166 -4.69 10.04 19.46
CA GLN A 166 -3.53 10.57 20.19
C GLN A 166 -2.90 11.82 19.53
N GLY A 167 -3.51 12.33 18.46
CA GLY A 167 -3.04 13.47 17.68
C GLY A 167 -1.89 13.17 16.73
N LYS A 168 -1.62 11.89 16.43
CA LYS A 168 -0.64 11.50 15.39
C LYS A 168 -1.25 11.68 14.00
N SER A 169 -0.42 11.96 13.01
CA SER A 169 -0.85 11.94 11.61
C SER A 169 -1.10 10.50 11.16
N VAL A 170 -1.96 10.31 10.16
CA VAL A 170 -2.32 8.98 9.67
C VAL A 170 -2.26 8.90 8.16
N GLY A 171 -1.82 7.77 7.62
CA GLY A 171 -1.77 7.55 6.19
C GLY A 171 -2.15 6.14 5.77
N ILE A 172 -2.72 6.04 4.57
CA ILE A 172 -3.01 4.81 3.84
C ILE A 172 -2.42 4.98 2.44
N VAL A 173 -1.56 4.04 2.06
CA VAL A 173 -1.00 3.90 0.71
C VAL A 173 -1.30 2.48 0.26
N THR A 174 -1.89 2.32 -0.91
CA THR A 174 -2.15 0.98 -1.47
C THR A 174 -2.09 1.00 -3.00
N THR A 175 -1.74 -0.13 -3.61
CA THR A 175 -1.90 -0.34 -5.06
C THR A 175 -3.31 -0.77 -5.45
N THR A 176 -4.19 -1.05 -4.48
CA THR A 176 -5.60 -1.39 -4.72
C THR A 176 -6.47 -0.14 -4.75
N ARG A 177 -7.79 -0.32 -4.95
CA ARG A 177 -8.76 0.70 -4.56
C ARG A 177 -8.62 0.98 -3.05
N VAL A 178 -8.65 2.24 -2.61
CA VAL A 178 -8.52 2.59 -1.18
C VAL A 178 -9.68 2.08 -0.32
N GLN A 179 -10.76 1.63 -0.96
CA GLN A 179 -11.92 0.97 -0.37
C GLN A 179 -11.78 -0.56 -0.28
N HIS A 180 -10.65 -1.14 -0.70
CA HIS A 180 -10.43 -2.58 -0.59
C HIS A 180 -10.38 -3.03 0.86
N ALA A 181 -10.50 -4.34 1.10
CA ALA A 181 -10.64 -4.89 2.45
C ALA A 181 -9.51 -4.51 3.40
N SER A 182 -8.25 -4.63 2.94
CA SER A 182 -7.05 -4.35 3.72
C SER A 182 -7.00 -2.89 4.21
N PRO A 183 -7.09 -1.86 3.34
CA PRO A 183 -7.11 -0.47 3.78
C PRO A 183 -8.42 -0.14 4.51
N ALA A 184 -9.56 -0.72 4.10
CA ALA A 184 -10.85 -0.46 4.70
C ALA A 184 -10.89 -0.83 6.18
N ALA A 185 -10.26 -1.93 6.62
CA ALA A 185 -10.23 -2.29 8.04
C ALA A 185 -9.51 -1.26 8.92
N ALA A 186 -8.70 -0.36 8.33
CA ALA A 186 -8.08 0.74 9.05
C ALA A 186 -9.08 1.85 9.42
N TYR A 187 -10.24 1.95 8.76
CA TYR A 187 -11.18 3.06 8.97
C TYR A 187 -12.67 2.72 8.94
N ALA A 188 -13.08 1.64 8.29
CA ALA A 188 -14.46 1.26 8.06
C ALA A 188 -14.90 0.15 9.01
N HIS A 189 -16.21 0.13 9.25
CA HIS A 189 -16.93 -0.91 9.97
C HIS A 189 -18.06 -1.40 9.05
N SER A 190 -17.95 -2.63 8.53
CA SER A 190 -18.90 -3.18 7.57
C SER A 190 -18.98 -4.69 7.69
N VAL A 191 -20.20 -5.22 7.67
CA VAL A 191 -20.45 -6.67 7.56
C VAL A 191 -20.20 -7.24 6.16
N SER A 192 -19.77 -6.41 5.20
CA SER A 192 -19.41 -6.84 3.85
C SER A 192 -18.28 -6.00 3.28
N ARG A 193 -17.16 -6.65 2.96
CA ARG A 193 -16.03 -6.04 2.23
C ARG A 193 -16.37 -5.59 0.81
N SER A 194 -17.51 -6.03 0.27
CA SER A 194 -17.93 -5.74 -1.11
C SER A 194 -18.80 -4.49 -1.22
N TRP A 195 -19.11 -3.81 -0.11
CA TRP A 195 -19.91 -2.60 -0.08
C TRP A 195 -19.05 -1.35 -0.34
N TYR A 196 -18.41 -1.29 -1.51
CA TYR A 196 -17.47 -0.22 -1.84
C TYR A 196 -18.16 1.13 -1.98
N SER A 197 -19.28 1.19 -2.71
CA SER A 197 -20.15 2.37 -2.80
C SER A 197 -21.61 2.05 -2.46
N ASP A 198 -22.45 3.09 -2.39
CA ASP A 198 -23.89 2.94 -2.12
C ASP A 198 -24.60 2.09 -3.19
N ALA A 199 -23.99 1.93 -4.37
CA ALA A 199 -24.49 1.10 -5.43
C ALA A 199 -24.46 -0.40 -5.11
N ASP A 200 -23.51 -0.83 -4.26
CA ASP A 200 -23.27 -2.21 -3.84
C ASP A 200 -24.14 -2.63 -2.65
N LEU A 201 -24.68 -1.66 -1.89
CA LEU A 201 -25.52 -1.97 -0.73
C LEU A 201 -26.93 -2.38 -1.19
N PRO A 202 -27.47 -3.48 -0.63
CA PRO A 202 -28.88 -3.80 -0.81
C PRO A 202 -29.75 -2.71 -0.16
N SER A 203 -30.95 -2.49 -0.71
CA SER A 203 -31.87 -1.47 -0.20
C SER A 203 -32.23 -1.67 1.27
N SER A 204 -32.31 -2.92 1.75
CA SER A 204 -32.52 -3.25 3.16
C SER A 204 -31.39 -2.75 4.06
N ALA A 205 -30.12 -2.96 3.68
CA ALA A 205 -28.97 -2.49 4.45
C ALA A 205 -28.91 -0.95 4.53
N ARG A 206 -29.25 -0.26 3.44
CA ARG A 206 -29.33 1.21 3.42
C ARG A 206 -30.43 1.73 4.36
N GLN A 207 -31.59 1.07 4.38
CA GLN A 207 -32.68 1.41 5.30
C GLN A 207 -32.33 1.14 6.77
N GLN A 208 -31.53 0.10 7.02
CA GLN A 208 -31.01 -0.22 8.36
C GLN A 208 -29.87 0.68 8.81
N GLY A 209 -29.43 1.62 7.97
CA GLY A 209 -28.42 2.62 8.32
C GLY A 209 -26.97 2.21 8.05
N CYS A 210 -26.72 1.07 7.37
CA CYS A 210 -25.36 0.76 6.93
C CYS A 210 -24.88 1.73 5.87
N VAL A 211 -23.61 2.09 5.97
CA VAL A 211 -22.94 3.08 5.14
C VAL A 211 -21.85 2.39 4.33
N ASP A 212 -21.73 2.76 3.06
CA ASP A 212 -20.71 2.23 2.16
C ASP A 212 -19.27 2.61 2.59
N ILE A 213 -18.31 1.79 2.20
CA ILE A 213 -16.90 1.94 2.59
C ILE A 213 -16.34 3.29 2.08
N ALA A 214 -16.67 3.72 0.87
CA ALA A 214 -16.22 5.00 0.33
C ALA A 214 -16.74 6.19 1.16
N MET A 215 -18.00 6.17 1.60
CA MET A 215 -18.54 7.17 2.50
C MET A 215 -17.84 7.13 3.86
N GLN A 216 -17.61 5.94 4.43
CA GLN A 216 -16.87 5.80 5.69
C GLN A 216 -15.44 6.34 5.60
N LEU A 217 -14.76 6.22 4.45
CA LEU A 217 -13.45 6.83 4.21
C LEU A 217 -13.45 8.35 4.37
N VAL A 218 -14.55 9.04 4.04
CA VAL A 218 -14.62 10.50 4.15
C VAL A 218 -15.27 10.97 5.44
N THR A 219 -16.08 10.15 6.10
CA THR A 219 -16.78 10.52 7.35
C THR A 219 -16.09 10.06 8.62
N ASN A 220 -15.43 8.90 8.63
CA ASN A 220 -14.79 8.37 9.84
C ASN A 220 -13.44 9.05 10.14
N PHE A 221 -12.94 9.82 9.18
CA PHE A 221 -11.77 10.67 9.35
C PHE A 221 -12.19 12.11 9.67
N ASP A 222 -12.41 12.44 10.95
CA ASP A 222 -12.24 13.82 11.44
C ASP A 222 -10.91 14.43 10.98
N ILE A 223 -10.89 15.75 10.89
CA ILE A 223 -9.96 16.52 10.05
C ILE A 223 -8.88 17.22 10.91
N ASP A 224 -8.77 16.83 12.16
CA ASP A 224 -7.91 17.45 13.18
C ASP A 224 -6.41 17.16 12.97
N VAL A 225 -6.03 16.06 12.31
CA VAL A 225 -4.63 15.66 12.03
C VAL A 225 -4.26 15.74 10.54
N CYS A 226 -2.98 15.57 10.19
CA CYS A 226 -2.59 15.41 8.79
C CYS A 226 -2.98 14.01 8.30
N ILE A 227 -3.50 13.93 7.07
CA ILE A 227 -4.05 12.69 6.50
C ILE A 227 -3.55 12.52 5.07
N VAL A 228 -3.03 11.34 4.75
CA VAL A 228 -2.64 10.97 3.39
C VAL A 228 -3.38 9.70 2.97
N ILE A 229 -4.08 9.74 1.84
CA ILE A 229 -4.79 8.60 1.26
C ILE A 229 -4.34 8.49 -0.19
N LEU A 230 -3.60 7.43 -0.54
CA LEU A 230 -3.05 7.22 -1.89
C LEU A 230 -3.39 5.81 -2.38
N GLY A 231 -3.90 5.71 -3.59
CA GLY A 231 -4.18 4.43 -4.25
C GLY A 231 -5.12 4.59 -5.44
N GLY A 232 -5.94 3.59 -5.71
CA GLY A 232 -7.01 3.67 -6.72
C GLY A 232 -8.39 3.91 -6.13
N GLY A 233 -9.44 3.74 -6.93
CA GLY A 233 -10.83 3.67 -6.47
C GLY A 233 -11.68 4.91 -6.75
N ARG A 234 -11.36 5.69 -7.79
CA ARG A 234 -12.11 6.91 -8.15
C ARG A 234 -13.60 6.67 -8.41
N MET A 235 -13.96 5.54 -9.01
CA MET A 235 -15.34 5.33 -9.46
C MET A 235 -16.35 5.28 -8.30
N TYR A 236 -15.92 4.84 -7.12
CA TYR A 236 -16.75 4.73 -5.91
C TYR A 236 -16.99 6.06 -5.21
N MET A 237 -16.28 7.11 -5.63
CA MET A 237 -16.29 8.43 -5.01
C MET A 237 -17.18 9.44 -5.74
N THR A 238 -17.56 9.15 -6.99
CA THR A 238 -18.26 10.10 -7.87
C THR A 238 -19.66 9.62 -8.28
N PRO A 239 -20.59 10.54 -8.56
CA PRO A 239 -21.96 10.20 -8.97
C PRO A 239 -22.03 9.29 -10.20
N LYS A 240 -23.12 8.52 -10.28
CA LYS A 240 -23.41 7.66 -11.42
C LYS A 240 -23.37 8.44 -12.73
N GLY A 241 -22.50 8.03 -13.63
CA GLY A 241 -22.37 8.62 -14.98
C GLY A 241 -21.32 9.73 -15.10
N THR A 242 -20.70 10.17 -14.00
CA THR A 242 -19.55 11.07 -14.05
C THR A 242 -18.39 10.41 -14.84
N PRO A 243 -17.89 11.03 -15.92
CA PRO A 243 -16.75 10.51 -16.67
C PRO A 243 -15.49 10.47 -15.80
N ASP A 244 -14.72 9.37 -15.90
CA ASP A 244 -13.41 9.30 -15.25
C ASP A 244 -12.43 10.24 -15.96
N PRO A 245 -11.61 11.04 -15.23
CA PRO A 245 -10.73 12.03 -15.83
C PRO A 245 -9.66 11.41 -16.76
N GLU A 246 -9.25 10.18 -16.51
CA GLU A 246 -8.25 9.50 -17.33
C GLU A 246 -8.89 8.69 -18.47
N TYR A 247 -10.12 8.23 -18.27
CA TYR A 247 -10.85 7.39 -19.22
C TYR A 247 -12.24 7.94 -19.57
N PRO A 248 -12.34 9.16 -20.15
CA PRO A 248 -13.61 9.86 -20.31
C PRO A 248 -14.58 9.16 -21.26
N THR A 249 -14.07 8.36 -22.19
CA THR A 249 -14.86 7.61 -23.19
C THR A 249 -15.31 6.24 -22.70
N SER A 250 -14.82 5.76 -21.55
CA SER A 250 -15.12 4.42 -21.04
C SER A 250 -16.40 4.41 -20.20
N ASN A 251 -17.41 3.66 -20.64
CA ASN A 251 -18.65 3.52 -19.87
C ASN A 251 -18.48 2.69 -18.58
N SER A 252 -17.51 1.76 -18.54
CA SER A 252 -17.29 0.86 -17.40
C SER A 252 -16.45 1.47 -16.27
N ARG A 253 -15.95 2.69 -16.47
CA ARG A 253 -15.07 3.42 -15.53
C ARG A 253 -15.72 4.68 -14.95
N LYS A 254 -16.95 4.98 -15.37
CA LYS A 254 -17.72 6.10 -14.83
C LYS A 254 -18.00 5.91 -13.34
N GLY A 255 -18.22 7.01 -12.65
CA GLY A 255 -18.74 6.99 -11.28
C GLY A 255 -19.96 6.09 -11.17
N ASP A 256 -20.11 5.40 -10.04
CA ASP A 256 -21.17 4.42 -9.82
C ASP A 256 -22.18 4.81 -8.73
N ARG A 257 -21.90 5.88 -7.97
CA ARG A 257 -22.70 6.26 -6.81
C ARG A 257 -24.13 6.64 -7.17
N LYS A 258 -25.12 5.98 -6.58
CA LYS A 258 -26.55 6.22 -6.89
C LYS A 258 -27.14 7.37 -6.07
N ASP A 259 -26.49 7.74 -4.97
CA ASP A 259 -26.88 8.82 -4.07
C ASP A 259 -26.54 10.24 -4.59
N LYS A 260 -25.93 10.34 -5.78
CA LYS A 260 -25.52 11.59 -6.44
C LYS A 260 -24.49 12.41 -5.65
N LYS A 261 -23.80 11.83 -4.67
CA LYS A 261 -22.78 12.53 -3.89
C LYS A 261 -21.42 12.47 -4.59
N ASN A 262 -20.69 13.58 -4.55
CA ASN A 262 -19.27 13.61 -4.88
C ASN A 262 -18.47 13.60 -3.57
N LEU A 263 -17.93 12.43 -3.20
CA LEU A 263 -17.19 12.24 -1.96
C LEU A 263 -15.83 12.95 -1.96
N ILE A 264 -15.21 13.14 -3.13
CA ILE A 264 -13.97 13.91 -3.27
C ILE A 264 -14.24 15.37 -2.87
N ASP A 265 -15.31 15.96 -3.41
CA ASP A 265 -15.70 17.33 -3.07
C ASP A 265 -16.08 17.46 -1.59
N ILE A 266 -16.79 16.48 -1.05
CA ILE A 266 -17.15 16.44 0.38
C ILE A 266 -15.88 16.42 1.23
N TRP A 267 -14.90 15.57 0.91
CA TRP A 267 -13.65 15.47 1.65
C TRP A 267 -12.80 16.74 1.56
N LEU A 268 -12.70 17.35 0.37
CA LEU A 268 -11.99 18.61 0.14
C LEU A 268 -12.62 19.79 0.88
N LYS A 269 -13.96 19.86 0.89
CA LYS A 269 -14.74 20.94 1.54
C LYS A 269 -15.00 20.68 3.03
N ALA A 270 -14.66 19.50 3.53
CA ALA A 270 -14.88 19.12 4.91
C ALA A 270 -14.19 20.15 5.83
N LYS A 271 -14.99 20.82 6.67
CA LYS A 271 -14.54 21.72 7.73
C LYS A 271 -14.61 20.98 9.05
N ALA A 272 -13.70 21.23 10.00
CA ALA A 272 -13.83 20.62 11.32
C ALA A 272 -15.11 21.12 11.96
N VAL A 273 -15.76 20.22 12.66
CA VAL A 273 -16.83 20.55 13.59
C VAL A 273 -16.15 20.78 14.95
N GLY A 274 -15.98 22.04 15.38
CA GLY A 274 -15.41 22.38 16.69
C GLY A 274 -14.58 23.68 16.76
N PHE A 275 -14.07 24.00 17.95
CA PHE A 275 -13.29 25.22 18.32
C PHE A 275 -11.98 25.43 17.53
N PHE A 276 -11.58 24.50 16.67
CA PHE A 276 -10.43 24.64 15.78
C PHE A 276 -10.91 24.96 14.36
N ASN A 277 -10.76 26.21 13.94
CA ASN A 277 -11.05 26.64 12.58
C ASN A 277 -10.20 25.86 11.57
N ILE A 278 -10.85 25.14 10.66
CA ILE A 278 -10.19 24.44 9.53
C ILE A 278 -9.95 25.33 8.32
N SER A 279 -10.20 26.64 8.43
CA SER A 279 -9.86 27.60 7.37
C SER A 279 -8.40 27.51 6.90
N ASP A 280 -7.51 26.89 7.67
CA ASP A 280 -6.07 26.96 7.43
C ASP A 280 -5.44 25.64 6.94
N LYS A 281 -6.15 24.50 6.94
CA LYS A 281 -5.58 23.22 6.48
C LYS A 281 -5.66 23.06 4.96
N LYS A 282 -4.51 22.92 4.31
CA LYS A 282 -4.43 22.80 2.84
C LYS A 282 -4.68 21.36 2.40
N SER A 283 -5.86 21.15 1.83
CA SER A 283 -6.31 19.85 1.29
C SER A 283 -6.13 19.82 -0.22
N HIS A 284 -5.51 18.76 -0.73
CA HIS A 284 -5.28 18.56 -2.16
C HIS A 284 -5.84 17.21 -2.60
N TYR A 285 -6.48 17.22 -3.76
CA TYR A 285 -6.86 16.01 -4.49
C TYR A 285 -6.03 15.95 -5.77
N VAL A 286 -5.48 14.78 -6.06
CA VAL A 286 -4.73 14.51 -7.29
C VAL A 286 -5.16 13.17 -7.87
N TRP A 287 -5.07 13.03 -9.18
CA TRP A 287 -5.41 11.77 -9.86
C TRP A 287 -4.39 11.37 -10.91
N HIS A 288 -3.36 12.19 -11.13
CA HIS A 288 -2.32 11.98 -12.12
C HIS A 288 -0.93 12.26 -11.55
N ARG A 289 0.09 11.55 -12.05
CA ARG A 289 1.50 11.65 -11.62
C ARG A 289 2.02 13.08 -11.61
N LYS A 290 1.78 13.84 -12.68
CA LYS A 290 2.17 15.25 -12.78
C LYS A 290 1.66 16.09 -11.59
N GLU A 291 0.37 16.01 -11.29
CA GLU A 291 -0.23 16.75 -10.16
C GLU A 291 0.35 16.26 -8.82
N PHE A 292 0.57 14.95 -8.69
CA PHE A 292 1.19 14.33 -7.52
C PHE A 292 2.63 14.81 -7.28
N ASP A 293 3.41 15.00 -8.34
CA ASP A 293 4.79 15.50 -8.26
C ASP A 293 4.84 16.96 -7.82
N GLU A 294 3.87 17.77 -8.25
CA GLU A 294 3.74 19.19 -7.92
C GLU A 294 3.30 19.45 -6.45
N ILE A 295 2.85 18.41 -5.71
CA ILE A 295 2.45 18.55 -4.31
C ILE A 295 3.61 19.02 -3.42
N ASN A 296 3.42 20.17 -2.78
CA ASN A 296 4.34 20.71 -1.80
C ASN A 296 4.16 20.04 -0.44
N VAL A 297 5.00 19.04 -0.16
CA VAL A 297 4.97 18.26 1.09
C VAL A 297 5.08 19.09 2.37
N LYS A 298 5.66 20.29 2.31
CA LYS A 298 5.81 21.17 3.48
C LYS A 298 4.49 21.81 3.87
N THR A 299 3.67 22.19 2.90
CA THR A 299 2.45 22.98 3.13
C THR A 299 1.17 22.17 3.03
N THR A 300 1.18 21.00 2.39
CA THR A 300 0.02 20.12 2.29
C THR A 300 -0.23 19.38 3.59
N ASP A 301 -1.41 19.52 4.18
CA ASP A 301 -1.78 18.81 5.41
C ASP A 301 -2.68 17.60 5.13
N ARG A 302 -3.44 17.66 4.04
CA ARG A 302 -4.32 16.60 3.61
C ARG A 302 -4.10 16.32 2.13
N LEU A 303 -3.81 15.06 1.81
CA LEU A 303 -3.63 14.61 0.43
C LEU A 303 -4.50 13.40 0.16
N MET A 304 -5.33 13.49 -0.88
CA MET A 304 -6.03 12.34 -1.45
C MET A 304 -5.57 12.16 -2.90
N GLY A 305 -4.91 11.05 -3.19
CA GLY A 305 -4.45 10.68 -4.52
C GLY A 305 -5.18 9.42 -4.98
N LEU A 306 -6.03 9.53 -6.00
CA LEU A 306 -6.75 8.40 -6.57
C LEU A 306 -6.37 8.23 -8.04
N PHE A 307 -5.49 7.27 -8.33
CA PHE A 307 -4.77 7.18 -9.61
C PHE A 307 -5.43 6.29 -10.67
N GLU A 308 -6.36 5.41 -10.29
CA GLU A 308 -7.16 4.61 -11.22
C GLU A 308 -8.65 4.53 -10.77
N PRO A 309 -9.61 4.20 -11.67
CA PRO A 309 -11.02 4.06 -11.32
C PRO A 309 -11.28 2.96 -10.28
N LYS A 310 -10.55 1.85 -10.38
CA LYS A 310 -10.59 0.70 -9.46
C LYS A 310 -9.20 0.52 -8.84
N ASP A 311 -8.61 -0.66 -8.95
CA ASP A 311 -7.25 -0.93 -8.49
C ASP A 311 -6.24 -0.29 -9.45
N MET A 312 -5.06 0.05 -8.94
CA MET A 312 -3.97 0.53 -9.79
C MET A 312 -3.50 -0.59 -10.71
N ARG A 313 -2.81 -0.24 -11.79
CA ARG A 313 -2.24 -1.24 -12.69
C ARG A 313 -1.09 -1.98 -12.00
N PHE A 314 -0.92 -3.25 -12.34
CA PHE A 314 0.30 -3.99 -12.03
C PHE A 314 1.54 -3.20 -12.44
N GLU A 315 2.61 -3.28 -11.66
CA GLU A 315 3.83 -2.48 -11.88
C GLU A 315 4.40 -2.65 -13.30
N VAL A 316 4.42 -3.89 -13.83
CA VAL A 316 4.85 -4.18 -15.20
C VAL A 316 4.01 -3.53 -16.31
N PHE A 317 2.78 -3.12 -16.00
CA PHE A 317 1.86 -2.44 -16.93
C PHE A 317 1.57 -1.00 -16.50
N ARG A 318 2.28 -0.48 -15.49
CA ARG A 318 2.09 0.87 -14.97
C ARG A 318 2.50 1.88 -16.03
N ASN A 319 1.72 2.95 -16.19
CA ASN A 319 2.13 4.05 -17.03
C ASN A 319 2.91 5.06 -16.18
N ASN A 320 4.24 5.04 -16.30
CA ASN A 320 5.12 5.88 -15.47
C ASN A 320 4.91 7.40 -15.65
N THR A 321 4.20 7.82 -16.71
CA THR A 321 3.85 9.22 -16.92
C THR A 321 2.54 9.63 -16.23
N ARG A 322 1.70 8.65 -15.85
CA ARG A 322 0.35 8.87 -15.30
C ARG A 322 0.20 8.39 -13.86
N ASP A 323 0.87 7.30 -13.52
CA ASP A 323 0.69 6.60 -12.25
C ASP A 323 1.97 6.63 -11.43
N PRO A 324 1.94 7.08 -10.16
CA PRO A 324 3.07 6.91 -9.26
C PRO A 324 3.29 5.44 -8.88
N SER A 325 4.53 5.05 -8.61
CA SER A 325 4.82 3.73 -8.02
C SER A 325 4.42 3.71 -6.55
N ILE A 326 4.37 2.53 -5.93
CA ILE A 326 4.16 2.42 -4.48
C ILE A 326 5.26 3.14 -3.69
N VAL A 327 6.50 3.14 -4.22
CA VAL A 327 7.66 3.76 -3.57
C VAL A 327 7.46 5.26 -3.56
N ASP A 328 7.08 5.85 -4.70
CA ASP A 328 6.78 7.27 -4.81
C ASP A 328 5.65 7.70 -3.86
N MET A 329 4.56 6.93 -3.82
CA MET A 329 3.43 7.17 -2.92
C MET A 329 3.85 7.11 -1.45
N THR A 330 4.62 6.08 -1.08
CA THR A 330 5.11 5.86 0.28
C THR A 330 6.04 6.99 0.73
N GLU A 331 7.00 7.38 -0.11
CA GLU A 331 7.90 8.49 0.19
C GLU A 331 7.15 9.80 0.41
N LYS A 332 6.21 10.13 -0.49
CA LYS A 332 5.42 11.35 -0.38
C LYS A 332 4.59 11.33 0.91
N ALA A 333 3.98 10.19 1.23
CA ALA A 333 3.24 10.01 2.46
C ALA A 333 4.13 10.24 3.69
N ILE A 334 5.31 9.61 3.76
CA ILE A 334 6.25 9.81 4.87
C ILE A 334 6.65 11.29 4.99
N LYS A 335 6.99 11.96 3.88
CA LYS A 335 7.39 13.37 3.85
C LYS A 335 6.30 14.30 4.41
N ILE A 336 5.03 14.06 4.08
CA ILE A 336 3.89 14.83 4.59
C ILE A 336 3.59 14.52 6.06
N LEU A 337 3.54 13.23 6.42
CA LEU A 337 3.14 12.78 7.75
C LEU A 337 4.18 13.11 8.83
N SER A 338 5.47 13.09 8.46
CA SER A 338 6.61 13.37 9.35
C SER A 338 6.64 14.81 9.87
N LYS A 339 5.85 15.73 9.27
CA LYS A 339 5.68 17.09 9.78
C LYS A 339 5.11 17.13 11.20
N ASN A 340 4.36 16.11 11.61
CA ASN A 340 3.74 16.10 12.92
C ASN A 340 4.74 15.68 14.01
N PRO A 341 5.04 16.55 15.00
CA PRO A 341 6.00 16.24 16.05
C PRO A 341 5.54 15.09 16.96
N LYS A 342 4.23 14.81 17.05
CA LYS A 342 3.68 13.64 17.77
C LYS A 342 3.93 12.32 17.03
N GLY A 343 4.37 12.37 15.77
CA GLY A 343 4.62 11.22 14.91
C GLY A 343 3.40 10.81 14.09
N PHE A 344 3.49 9.64 13.46
CA PHE A 344 2.47 9.15 12.53
C PHE A 344 2.27 7.63 12.55
N PHE A 345 1.12 7.19 12.05
CA PHE A 345 0.87 5.83 11.62
C PHE A 345 0.70 5.79 10.11
N LEU A 346 1.42 4.92 9.41
CA LEU A 346 1.30 4.74 7.96
C LEU A 346 1.06 3.26 7.65
N PHE A 347 -0.01 2.97 6.92
CA PHE A 347 -0.25 1.67 6.33
C PHE A 347 0.13 1.72 4.85
N VAL A 348 0.94 0.75 4.41
CA VAL A 348 1.38 0.59 3.01
C VAL A 348 1.04 -0.84 2.57
N GLU A 349 0.22 -0.96 1.53
CA GLU A 349 -0.18 -2.25 0.97
C GLU A 349 0.27 -2.39 -0.49
N ASP A 350 0.80 -3.56 -0.82
CA ASP A 350 0.89 -4.01 -2.21
C ASP A 350 0.12 -5.32 -2.40
N GLU A 351 -0.89 -5.32 -3.27
CA GLU A 351 -1.62 -6.53 -3.67
C GLU A 351 -0.93 -7.25 -4.85
N TYR A 352 -0.10 -6.55 -5.62
CA TYR A 352 0.38 -7.04 -6.91
C TYR A 352 1.85 -7.49 -6.93
N TYR A 353 2.46 -7.66 -5.76
CA TYR A 353 3.76 -8.29 -5.43
C TYR A 353 5.02 -7.83 -6.17
N ILE A 354 4.90 -7.05 -7.23
CA ILE A 354 6.01 -6.72 -8.13
C ILE A 354 6.60 -5.35 -7.80
N SER A 355 5.91 -4.51 -7.02
CA SER A 355 6.45 -3.20 -6.67
C SER A 355 7.53 -3.25 -5.57
N ILE A 356 7.55 -4.32 -4.76
CA ILE A 356 8.63 -4.61 -3.80
C ILE A 356 9.95 -4.99 -4.51
N LEU A 357 9.89 -5.28 -5.81
CA LEU A 357 11.05 -5.55 -6.66
C LEU A 357 11.59 -4.30 -7.37
N ASP A 358 11.09 -3.10 -7.06
CA ASP A 358 11.57 -1.85 -7.67
C ASP A 358 13.01 -1.52 -7.22
N ARG A 359 13.86 -1.08 -8.16
CA ARG A 359 15.29 -0.77 -7.93
C ARG A 359 15.50 0.41 -6.98
N SER A 360 14.49 1.29 -6.86
CA SER A 360 14.56 2.55 -6.12
C SER A 360 14.74 2.41 -4.61
N LEU A 361 14.32 1.29 -3.99
CA LEU A 361 14.52 1.07 -2.54
C LEU A 361 15.99 0.94 -2.12
N ASN A 362 16.91 0.73 -3.07
CA ASN A 362 18.35 0.67 -2.78
C ASN A 362 19.08 2.02 -2.90
N GLU A 363 18.44 3.08 -3.42
CA GLU A 363 19.09 4.40 -3.56
C GLU A 363 19.04 5.25 -2.28
N HIS A 364 18.29 4.81 -1.26
CA HIS A 364 18.15 5.50 0.01
C HIS A 364 18.34 4.55 1.20
N PRO A 365 19.60 4.23 1.58
CA PRO A 365 19.93 3.29 2.66
C PRO A 365 19.59 3.78 4.08
N ASN A 366 18.90 4.92 4.21
CA ASN A 366 18.52 5.53 5.48
C ASN A 366 16.99 5.72 5.53
N PHE A 367 16.26 4.62 5.71
CA PHE A 367 14.87 4.63 6.16
C PHE A 367 14.74 4.01 7.55
#